data_AF-A0AA36CSD8-F1
#
_entry.id   AF-A0AA36CSD8-F1
#
_cell.length_a   1.000
_cell.length_b   1.000
_cell.length_c   1.000
_cell.angle_alpha   90.00
_cell.angle_beta   90.00
_cell.angle_gamma   90.00
#
_symmetry.space_group_name_H-M   'P 1'
#
loop_
_entity.id
_entity.type
_entity.pdbx_description
1 polymer ?
#
loop_
_entity_poly.entity_id
_entity_poly.type
_entity_poly.pdbx_seq_one_letter_code
_entity_poly.pdbx_strand_id
1 'polypeptide(L)'
;MWKVTVGAIDTDANEYHRLYRRLFQDAGVPVKKELASFLVSPDALPALGQRLDVRHFNVGQYITATGKTIDWGFQGAMHRWGFRGQPEKGTTKSHRRVGSIGSVGDARVWPGKRLPGHMGYEWRMVPGIQIVRMNLDKQVIYVKGNVPGDVGEKLLLKDCLQAERHPKELFVPTWNSTIIPTTEEGEPINNPVFKYNEAFIPTLFRFDSPSIVFTEEHGKKGSARDKTKAKIAKVKK
;
A
#
# COMPACT_ATOMS: atom_id res chain seq x y z
N MET A 1 16.81 17.74 -5.50
CA MET A 1 16.16 16.57 -4.88
C MET A 1 17.25 15.58 -4.53
N TRP A 2 17.37 15.19 -3.26
CA TRP A 2 18.43 14.29 -2.79
C TRP A 2 17.96 12.84 -2.83
N LYS A 3 18.89 11.91 -2.99
CA LYS A 3 18.60 10.47 -2.98
C LYS A 3 19.13 9.87 -1.69
N VAL A 4 18.21 9.49 -0.80
CA VAL A 4 18.53 8.80 0.46
C VAL A 4 18.41 7.31 0.22
N THR A 5 19.44 6.54 0.58
CA THR A 5 19.40 5.07 0.50
C THR A 5 19.14 4.51 1.87
N VAL A 6 18.12 3.66 1.99
CA VAL A 6 17.69 3.00 3.21
C VAL A 6 17.95 1.51 3.07
N GLY A 7 18.49 0.91 4.13
CA GLY A 7 18.74 -0.52 4.20
C GLY A 7 17.82 -1.22 5.21
N ALA A 8 17.40 -2.43 4.88
CA ALA A 8 16.60 -3.29 5.73
C ALA A 8 17.25 -4.68 5.87
N ILE A 9 16.96 -5.32 7.01
CA ILE A 9 17.45 -6.65 7.42
C ILE A 9 18.97 -6.69 7.59
N ASP A 10 19.42 -6.96 8.82
CA ASP A 10 20.83 -7.19 9.10
C ASP A 10 21.30 -8.52 8.52
N THR A 11 22.51 -8.55 7.99
CA THR A 11 23.12 -9.76 7.45
C THR A 11 24.62 -9.77 7.71
N ASP A 12 25.20 -10.97 7.73
CA ASP A 12 26.63 -11.13 7.93
C ASP A 12 27.42 -10.49 6.79
N ALA A 13 28.44 -9.71 7.17
CA ALA A 13 29.28 -9.02 6.20
C ALA A 13 29.96 -9.98 5.22
N ASN A 14 30.23 -11.22 5.66
CA ASN A 14 30.99 -12.21 4.90
C ASN A 14 30.32 -12.72 3.62
N GLU A 15 29.00 -12.63 3.52
CA GLU A 15 28.26 -13.08 2.33
C GLU A 15 28.46 -12.16 1.12
N TYR A 16 28.84 -10.90 1.33
CA TYR A 16 28.85 -9.88 0.30
C TYR A 16 30.25 -9.53 -0.21
N HIS A 17 30.35 -8.99 -1.42
CA HIS A 17 31.62 -8.52 -1.99
C HIS A 17 32.19 -7.30 -1.22
N ARG A 18 33.53 -7.15 -1.22
CA ARG A 18 34.27 -6.08 -0.51
C ARG A 18 33.72 -4.67 -0.77
N LEU A 19 33.39 -4.35 -2.01
CA LEU A 19 32.86 -3.02 -2.39
C LEU A 19 31.51 -2.73 -1.73
N TYR A 20 30.65 -3.75 -1.62
CA TYR A 20 29.36 -3.61 -0.95
C TYR A 20 29.55 -3.37 0.54
N ARG A 21 30.44 -4.13 1.20
CA ARG A 21 30.76 -3.96 2.63
C ARG A 21 31.29 -2.56 2.94
N ARG A 22 32.17 -2.03 2.08
CA ARG A 22 32.80 -0.71 2.27
C ARG A 22 31.77 0.41 2.41
N LEU A 23 30.67 0.37 1.64
CA LEU A 23 29.58 1.35 1.72
C LEU A 23 29.02 1.48 3.14
N PHE A 24 28.84 0.35 3.84
CA PHE A 24 28.28 0.33 5.19
C PHE A 24 29.35 0.64 6.25
N GLN A 25 30.60 0.25 6.01
CA GLN A 25 31.73 0.59 6.89
C GLN A 25 31.96 2.10 6.95
N ASP A 26 31.91 2.79 5.80
CA ASP A 26 32.04 4.25 5.73
C ASP A 26 30.87 4.97 6.46
N ALA A 27 29.70 4.32 6.52
CA ALA A 27 28.52 4.83 7.24
C ALA A 27 28.45 4.39 8.72
N GLY A 28 29.32 3.46 9.17
CA GLY A 28 29.30 2.92 10.53
C GLY A 28 28.11 2.00 10.85
N VAL A 29 27.47 1.40 9.85
CA VAL A 29 26.27 0.54 10.00
C VAL A 29 26.61 -0.92 9.67
N PRO A 30 25.94 -1.92 10.27
CA PRO A 30 26.01 -3.29 9.79
C PRO A 30 25.55 -3.42 8.31
N VAL A 31 26.02 -4.48 7.65
CA VAL A 31 25.63 -4.76 6.26
C VAL A 31 24.16 -5.15 6.19
N LYS A 32 23.45 -4.57 5.23
CA LYS A 32 22.01 -4.81 5.03
C LYS A 32 21.75 -5.68 3.79
N LYS A 33 20.79 -6.60 3.89
CA LYS A 33 20.38 -7.46 2.77
C LYS A 33 19.69 -6.69 1.66
N GLU A 34 18.83 -5.76 2.05
CA GLU A 34 17.94 -5.09 1.12
C GLU A 34 18.20 -3.60 1.15
N LEU A 35 18.45 -3.04 -0.03
CA LEU A 35 18.55 -1.60 -0.21
C LEU A 35 17.39 -1.09 -1.06
N ALA A 36 16.98 0.13 -0.73
CA ALA A 36 16.07 0.93 -1.51
C ALA A 36 16.46 2.40 -1.42
N SER A 37 16.07 3.19 -2.41
CA SER A 37 16.34 4.63 -2.39
C SER A 37 15.07 5.43 -2.51
N PHE A 38 15.01 6.50 -1.74
CA PHE A 38 13.92 7.46 -1.71
C PHE A 38 14.42 8.83 -2.14
N LEU A 39 13.57 9.56 -2.86
CA LEU A 39 13.84 10.93 -3.26
C LEU A 39 13.27 11.86 -2.19
N VAL A 40 14.11 12.74 -1.66
CA VAL A 40 13.78 13.57 -0.49
C VAL A 40 14.17 15.03 -0.76
N SER A 41 13.45 15.97 -0.15
CA SER A 41 13.81 17.38 -0.12
C SER A 41 15.07 17.61 0.73
N PRO A 42 15.81 18.71 0.54
CA PRO A 42 16.96 19.04 1.39
C PRO A 42 16.60 19.12 2.88
N ASP A 43 15.38 19.59 3.21
CA ASP A 43 14.94 19.80 4.59
C ASP A 43 14.70 18.51 5.38
N ALA A 44 14.53 17.38 4.67
CA ALA A 44 14.22 16.08 5.25
C ALA A 44 15.40 15.09 5.15
N LEU A 45 16.63 15.59 5.03
CA LEU A 45 17.85 14.77 4.99
C LEU A 45 18.18 14.18 6.37
N PRO A 46 18.20 12.84 6.54
CA PRO A 46 18.67 12.21 7.76
C PRO A 46 20.21 12.19 7.83
N ALA A 47 20.74 12.10 9.05
CA ALA A 47 22.16 11.81 9.24
C ALA A 47 22.52 10.39 8.74
N LEU A 48 23.76 10.20 8.31
CA LEU A 48 24.27 8.87 7.94
C LEU A 48 24.21 7.93 9.14
N GLY A 49 23.71 6.71 8.93
CA GLY A 49 23.57 5.70 9.98
C GLY A 49 22.35 5.88 10.90
N GLN A 50 21.49 6.88 10.64
CA GLN A 50 20.29 7.09 11.42
C GLN A 50 19.33 5.89 11.33
N ARG A 51 18.91 5.36 12.49
CA ARG A 51 17.90 4.30 12.58
C ARG A 51 16.51 4.88 12.28
N LEU A 52 15.75 4.17 11.46
CA LEU A 52 14.34 4.45 11.18
C LEU A 52 13.47 3.43 11.90
N ASP A 53 12.54 3.93 12.73
CA ASP A 53 11.56 3.12 13.44
C ASP A 53 10.14 3.36 12.89
N VAL A 54 9.19 2.55 13.33
CA VAL A 54 7.76 2.68 12.96
C VAL A 54 7.16 4.05 13.30
N ARG A 55 7.77 4.78 14.26
CA ARG A 55 7.42 6.16 14.66
C ARG A 55 7.51 7.17 13.52
N HIS A 56 8.15 6.81 12.41
CA HIS A 56 8.18 7.62 11.21
C HIS A 56 6.79 7.90 10.64
N PHE A 57 5.83 6.99 10.84
CA PHE A 57 4.45 7.14 10.39
C PHE A 57 3.49 7.47 11.54
N ASN A 58 2.37 8.07 11.19
CA ASN A 58 1.28 8.34 12.13
C ASN A 58 0.09 7.40 11.90
N VAL A 59 -0.63 7.07 12.97
CA VAL A 59 -1.86 6.27 12.86
C VAL A 59 -2.93 7.13 12.17
N GLY A 60 -3.68 6.52 11.23
CA GLY A 60 -4.69 7.20 10.44
C GLY A 60 -4.15 7.83 9.17
N GLN A 61 -2.82 7.95 9.04
CA GLN A 61 -2.15 8.43 7.83
C GLN A 61 -2.41 7.48 6.64
N TYR A 62 -2.51 8.07 5.45
CA TYR A 62 -2.50 7.31 4.20
C TYR A 62 -1.07 7.18 3.67
N ILE A 63 -0.72 5.97 3.28
CA ILE A 63 0.57 5.61 2.72
C ILE A 63 0.41 4.99 1.34
N THR A 64 1.53 4.90 0.64
CA THR A 64 1.65 4.18 -0.62
C THR A 64 2.65 3.05 -0.44
N ALA A 65 2.20 1.81 -0.67
CA ALA A 65 3.07 0.64 -0.63
C ALA A 65 3.48 0.27 -2.06
N THR A 66 4.78 0.06 -2.28
CA THR A 66 5.33 -0.40 -3.55
C THR A 66 6.13 -1.66 -3.33
N GLY A 67 5.87 -2.69 -4.11
CA GLY A 67 6.49 -4.01 -3.96
C GLY A 67 6.50 -4.74 -5.29
N LYS A 68 7.17 -5.89 -5.32
CA LYS A 68 7.00 -6.83 -6.43
C LYS A 68 5.66 -7.55 -6.23
N THR A 69 4.95 -7.81 -7.31
CA THR A 69 3.75 -8.65 -7.22
C THR A 69 4.14 -10.11 -7.20
N ILE A 70 3.26 -10.93 -6.60
CA ILE A 70 3.30 -12.40 -6.66
C ILE A 70 3.62 -12.86 -8.08
N ASP A 71 4.55 -13.79 -8.21
CA ASP A 71 4.91 -14.40 -9.49
C ASP A 71 3.97 -15.56 -9.82
N TRP A 72 3.31 -15.46 -10.97
CA TRP A 72 2.41 -16.51 -11.48
C TRP A 72 3.02 -17.28 -12.64
N GLY A 73 4.24 -16.95 -13.08
CA GLY A 73 4.90 -17.59 -14.22
C GLY A 73 4.18 -17.35 -15.55
N PHE A 74 4.25 -18.33 -16.48
CA PHE A 74 3.60 -18.21 -17.80
C PHE A 74 2.10 -18.45 -17.72
N GLN A 75 1.31 -17.42 -17.99
CA GLN A 75 -0.14 -17.47 -17.88
C GLN A 75 -0.85 -17.31 -19.23
N GLY A 76 -1.96 -18.03 -19.38
CA GLY A 76 -2.85 -17.93 -20.54
C GLY A 76 -3.61 -16.60 -20.60
N ALA A 77 -4.15 -16.24 -21.76
CA ALA A 77 -4.81 -14.94 -21.96
C ALA A 77 -6.05 -14.73 -21.08
N MET A 78 -6.76 -15.81 -20.70
CA MET A 78 -7.91 -15.71 -19.80
C MET A 78 -7.51 -15.26 -18.39
N HIS A 79 -6.47 -15.86 -17.81
CA HIS A 79 -6.01 -15.49 -16.46
C HIS A 79 -5.25 -14.16 -16.46
N ARG A 80 -4.37 -13.96 -17.45
CA ARG A 80 -3.52 -12.76 -17.56
C ARG A 80 -4.29 -11.47 -17.87
N TRP A 81 -5.30 -11.55 -18.76
CA TRP A 81 -5.99 -10.38 -19.29
C TRP A 81 -7.51 -10.39 -19.07
N GLY A 82 -8.06 -11.41 -18.42
CA GLY A 82 -9.50 -11.54 -18.21
C GLY A 82 -10.29 -11.84 -19.48
N PHE A 83 -9.69 -12.49 -20.49
CA PHE A 83 -10.42 -12.86 -21.71
C PHE A 83 -11.52 -13.88 -21.41
N ARG A 84 -12.68 -13.73 -22.06
CA ARG A 84 -13.87 -14.57 -21.81
C ARG A 84 -13.73 -16.02 -22.28
N GLY A 85 -12.87 -16.28 -23.26
CA GLY A 85 -12.77 -17.60 -23.91
C GLY A 85 -13.85 -17.84 -24.96
N GLN A 86 -14.04 -19.10 -25.34
CA GLN A 86 -15.06 -19.56 -26.30
C GLN A 86 -16.09 -20.45 -25.60
N PRO A 87 -17.31 -20.59 -26.13
CA PRO A 87 -18.34 -21.41 -25.50
C PRO A 87 -17.91 -22.86 -25.34
N GLU A 88 -18.45 -23.54 -24.33
CA GLU A 88 -18.13 -24.94 -24.03
C GLU A 88 -18.73 -25.90 -25.05
N LYS A 89 -19.97 -25.63 -25.50
CA LYS A 89 -20.67 -26.47 -26.49
C LYS A 89 -20.41 -25.98 -27.91
N GLY A 90 -20.18 -26.92 -28.82
CA GLY A 90 -19.98 -26.63 -30.26
C GLY A 90 -18.59 -26.12 -30.63
N THR A 91 -17.67 -26.01 -29.68
CA THR A 91 -16.31 -25.51 -29.90
C THR A 91 -15.30 -26.65 -29.88
N THR A 92 -14.45 -26.75 -30.90
CA THR A 92 -13.39 -27.78 -30.96
C THR A 92 -12.04 -27.17 -30.58
N LYS A 93 -11.40 -27.67 -29.51
CA LYS A 93 -10.01 -27.36 -29.09
C LYS A 93 -9.67 -25.86 -28.94
N SER A 94 -10.67 -25.00 -28.76
CA SER A 94 -10.51 -23.53 -28.78
C SER A 94 -11.12 -22.81 -27.58
N HIS A 95 -11.59 -23.53 -26.56
CA HIS A 95 -12.23 -22.98 -25.35
C HIS A 95 -11.45 -21.85 -24.66
N ARG A 96 -10.10 -21.95 -24.62
CA ARG A 96 -9.22 -20.99 -23.93
C ARG A 96 -8.28 -20.22 -24.86
N ARG A 97 -8.52 -20.26 -26.18
CA ARG A 97 -7.68 -19.55 -27.17
C ARG A 97 -7.94 -18.06 -27.15
N VAL A 98 -6.97 -17.30 -27.66
CA VAL A 98 -7.01 -15.82 -27.77
C VAL A 98 -8.09 -15.35 -28.74
N GLY A 99 -8.42 -16.13 -29.77
CA GLY A 99 -9.31 -15.71 -30.86
C GLY A 99 -8.56 -14.88 -31.91
N SER A 100 -9.26 -13.97 -32.58
CA SER A 100 -8.65 -13.11 -33.60
C SER A 100 -7.68 -12.09 -33.00
N ILE A 101 -6.50 -11.98 -33.61
CA ILE A 101 -5.40 -11.14 -33.11
C ILE A 101 -5.27 -9.83 -33.92
N GLY A 102 -5.68 -9.83 -35.19
CA GLY A 102 -5.51 -8.69 -36.11
C GLY A 102 -6.64 -8.54 -37.12
N SER A 103 -6.51 -7.52 -37.97
CA SER A 103 -7.40 -7.24 -39.10
C SER A 103 -6.66 -7.53 -40.42
N VAL A 104 -7.41 -7.88 -41.47
CA VAL A 104 -6.86 -8.23 -42.79
C VAL A 104 -6.13 -7.04 -43.43
N GLY A 105 -6.62 -5.82 -43.26
CA GLY A 105 -6.08 -4.62 -43.93
C GLY A 105 -4.69 -4.19 -43.47
N ASP A 106 -4.33 -4.47 -42.21
CA ASP A 106 -3.05 -4.02 -41.64
C ASP A 106 -1.91 -5.02 -41.86
N ALA A 107 -2.22 -6.27 -42.28
CA ALA A 107 -1.31 -7.38 -42.51
C ALA A 107 -0.27 -7.67 -41.39
N ARG A 108 -0.45 -7.10 -40.19
CA ARG A 108 0.44 -7.27 -39.03
C ARG A 108 -0.32 -7.23 -37.71
N VAL A 109 0.34 -7.68 -36.65
CA VAL A 109 -0.15 -7.52 -35.28
C VAL A 109 0.38 -6.22 -34.69
N TRP A 110 -0.51 -5.40 -34.14
CA TRP A 110 -0.12 -4.14 -33.49
C TRP A 110 0.76 -4.39 -32.24
N PRO A 111 1.79 -3.57 -32.00
CA PRO A 111 2.61 -3.69 -30.80
C PRO A 111 1.77 -3.46 -29.54
N GLY A 112 2.08 -4.19 -28.47
CA GLY A 112 1.31 -4.15 -27.21
C GLY A 112 0.02 -4.96 -27.23
N LYS A 113 -0.24 -5.77 -28.27
CA LYS A 113 -1.38 -6.69 -28.29
C LYS A 113 -1.32 -7.66 -27.10
N ARG A 114 -2.44 -7.79 -26.39
CA ARG A 114 -2.59 -8.68 -25.23
C ARG A 114 -2.51 -10.14 -25.65
N LEU A 115 -1.45 -10.82 -25.22
CA LEU A 115 -1.14 -12.22 -25.52
C LEU A 115 -0.76 -13.00 -24.25
N PRO A 116 -0.84 -14.34 -24.25
CA PRO A 116 -0.33 -15.14 -23.14
C PRO A 116 1.17 -14.89 -22.91
N GLY A 117 1.64 -15.07 -21.69
CA GLY A 117 3.02 -14.76 -21.32
C GLY A 117 3.24 -14.72 -19.82
N HIS A 118 4.45 -14.34 -19.42
CA HIS A 118 4.81 -14.16 -18.01
C HIS A 118 3.89 -13.13 -17.34
N MET A 119 3.38 -13.47 -16.16
CA MET A 119 2.53 -12.64 -15.33
C MET A 119 3.05 -12.64 -13.91
N GLY A 120 3.19 -11.44 -13.33
CA GLY A 120 3.72 -11.29 -11.98
C GLY A 120 5.18 -10.88 -11.97
N TYR A 121 5.78 -10.85 -10.77
CA TYR A 121 7.14 -10.37 -10.52
C TYR A 121 7.45 -8.94 -11.05
N GLU A 122 6.42 -8.11 -11.19
CA GLU A 122 6.54 -6.72 -11.63
C GLU A 122 6.43 -5.77 -10.43
N TRP A 123 7.13 -4.64 -10.49
CA TRP A 123 6.96 -3.58 -9.48
C TRP A 123 5.59 -2.92 -9.64
N ARG A 124 4.75 -3.02 -8.61
CA ARG A 124 3.46 -2.33 -8.55
C ARG A 124 3.35 -1.52 -7.28
N MET A 125 2.61 -0.43 -7.41
CA MET A 125 2.32 0.51 -6.35
C MET A 125 0.83 0.48 -6.05
N VAL A 126 0.48 0.39 -4.78
CA VAL A 126 -0.88 0.53 -4.27
C VAL A 126 -0.94 1.81 -3.43
N PRO A 127 -1.51 2.91 -3.95
CA PRO A 127 -1.63 4.17 -3.22
C PRO A 127 -2.87 4.22 -2.34
N GLY A 128 -2.85 5.06 -1.31
CA GLY A 128 -4.02 5.41 -0.52
C GLY A 128 -4.43 4.34 0.49
N ILE A 129 -3.46 3.60 1.03
CA ILE A 129 -3.70 2.59 2.06
C ILE A 129 -3.60 3.24 3.44
N GLN A 130 -4.54 2.97 4.34
CA GLN A 130 -4.60 3.63 5.65
C GLN A 130 -3.88 2.81 6.72
N ILE A 131 -3.09 3.46 7.58
CA ILE A 131 -2.53 2.85 8.78
C ILE A 131 -3.59 2.84 9.88
N VAL A 132 -3.89 1.66 10.42
CA VAL A 132 -4.98 1.45 11.39
C VAL A 132 -4.47 1.26 12.81
N ARG A 133 -3.36 0.54 12.94
CA ARG A 133 -2.71 0.24 14.21
C ARG A 133 -1.21 0.21 14.00
N MET A 134 -0.45 0.60 15.01
CA MET A 134 1.01 0.43 15.04
C MET A 134 1.42 -0.15 16.38
N ASN A 135 2.37 -1.09 16.37
CA ASN A 135 2.98 -1.62 17.58
C ASN A 135 4.46 -1.19 17.60
N LEU A 136 4.84 -0.45 18.64
CA LEU A 136 6.15 0.17 18.78
C LEU A 136 7.22 -0.82 19.24
N ASP A 137 6.85 -1.76 20.11
CA ASP A 137 7.78 -2.74 20.68
C ASP A 137 8.21 -3.78 19.63
N LYS A 138 7.24 -4.26 18.84
CA LYS A 138 7.47 -5.24 17.77
C LYS A 138 7.85 -4.61 16.44
N GLN A 139 7.80 -3.27 16.33
CA GLN A 139 8.03 -2.53 15.09
C GLN A 139 7.13 -3.01 13.92
N VAL A 140 5.82 -3.16 14.19
CA VAL A 140 4.83 -3.64 13.21
C VAL A 140 3.81 -2.55 12.86
N ILE A 141 3.51 -2.41 11.57
CA ILE A 141 2.46 -1.52 11.05
C ILE A 141 1.30 -2.36 10.54
N TYR A 142 0.09 -2.07 11.00
CA TYR A 142 -1.14 -2.69 10.51
C TYR A 142 -1.84 -1.75 9.54
N VAL A 143 -2.09 -2.26 8.35
CA VAL A 143 -2.58 -1.49 7.21
C VAL A 143 -3.96 -2.01 6.79
N LYS A 144 -4.87 -1.09 6.42
CA LYS A 144 -6.20 -1.42 5.89
C LYS A 144 -6.15 -1.68 4.40
N GLY A 145 -6.16 -2.94 3.99
CA GLY A 145 -6.29 -3.35 2.59
C GLY A 145 -5.20 -4.32 2.17
N ASN A 146 -4.95 -4.36 0.86
CA ASN A 146 -4.01 -5.30 0.25
C ASN A 146 -2.71 -4.59 -0.12
N VAL A 147 -1.63 -5.36 -0.12
CA VAL A 147 -0.28 -4.92 -0.43
C VAL A 147 0.29 -5.85 -1.51
N PRO A 148 1.09 -5.34 -2.47
CA PRO A 148 1.65 -6.18 -3.52
C PRO A 148 2.74 -7.10 -2.96
N GLY A 149 2.74 -8.37 -3.38
CA GLY A 149 3.80 -9.33 -3.08
C GLY A 149 3.37 -10.46 -2.17
N ASP A 150 4.26 -11.43 -2.02
CA ASP A 150 4.08 -12.56 -1.10
C ASP A 150 4.50 -12.18 0.33
N VAL A 151 4.08 -13.01 1.30
CA VAL A 151 4.46 -12.80 2.71
C VAL A 151 5.97 -12.96 2.86
N GLY A 152 6.62 -11.94 3.44
CA GLY A 152 8.08 -11.92 3.65
C GLY A 152 8.86 -11.20 2.55
N GLU A 153 8.22 -10.76 1.46
CA GLU A 153 8.85 -9.87 0.50
C GLU A 153 8.95 -8.43 1.03
N LYS A 154 9.94 -7.72 0.50
CA LYS A 154 10.20 -6.33 0.87
C LYS A 154 9.21 -5.36 0.27
N LEU A 155 8.89 -4.35 1.05
CA LEU A 155 7.95 -3.31 0.68
C LEU A 155 8.55 -1.93 0.89
N LEU A 156 8.37 -1.08 -0.12
CA LEU A 156 8.73 0.32 -0.09
C LEU A 156 7.51 1.10 0.37
N LEU A 157 7.56 1.60 1.60
CA LEU A 157 6.53 2.48 2.15
C LEU A 157 6.97 3.93 1.98
N LYS A 158 6.02 4.76 1.56
CA LYS A 158 6.19 6.21 1.50
C LYS A 158 4.86 6.90 1.76
N ASP A 159 4.92 8.21 1.97
CA ASP A 159 3.73 9.04 2.09
C ASP A 159 2.84 8.92 0.84
N CYS A 160 1.54 9.22 1.03
CA CYS A 160 0.56 9.06 -0.03
C CYS A 160 0.90 9.93 -1.25
N LEU A 161 0.93 9.31 -2.44
CA LEU A 161 1.06 10.06 -3.70
C LEU A 161 -0.22 10.85 -4.04
N GLN A 162 -1.37 10.45 -3.49
CA GLN A 162 -2.65 11.12 -3.76
C GLN A 162 -2.73 12.43 -2.96
N ALA A 163 -2.78 13.56 -3.67
CA ALA A 163 -2.82 14.89 -3.07
C ALA A 163 -3.97 15.08 -2.07
N GLU A 164 -5.16 14.54 -2.37
CA GLU A 164 -6.34 14.64 -1.50
C GLU A 164 -6.16 13.95 -0.14
N ARG A 165 -5.29 12.93 -0.08
CA ARG A 165 -5.03 12.11 1.11
C ARG A 165 -3.65 12.38 1.69
N HIS A 166 -2.97 13.41 1.20
CA HIS A 166 -1.71 13.83 1.77
C HIS A 166 -1.95 14.41 3.17
N PRO A 167 -1.14 14.05 4.17
CA PRO A 167 -1.21 14.69 5.48
C PRO A 167 -1.00 16.20 5.32
N LYS A 168 -1.86 17.01 5.96
CA LYS A 168 -1.78 18.48 5.92
C LYS A 168 -0.65 19.01 6.80
N GLU A 169 -0.39 18.33 7.90
CA GLU A 169 0.69 18.64 8.84
C GLU A 169 1.64 17.44 8.86
N LEU A 170 2.85 17.65 8.33
CA LEU A 170 3.94 16.69 8.41
C LEU A 170 4.96 17.21 9.43
N PHE A 171 5.25 16.41 10.44
CA PHE A 171 6.41 16.64 11.28
C PHE A 171 7.66 16.26 10.49
N VAL A 172 8.49 17.24 10.14
CA VAL A 172 9.80 17.01 9.52
C VAL A 172 10.85 17.59 10.46
N PRO A 173 11.88 16.82 10.89
CA PRO A 173 12.18 15.43 10.54
C PRO A 173 11.37 14.39 11.35
N THR A 174 10.98 13.31 10.68
CA THR A 174 10.12 12.24 11.21
C THR A 174 10.85 11.19 12.07
N TRP A 175 12.19 11.14 12.07
CA TRP A 175 12.97 10.08 12.75
C TRP A 175 13.18 10.32 14.26
N ASN A 176 12.78 11.49 14.76
CA ASN A 176 12.88 11.89 16.17
C ASN A 176 11.51 12.20 16.80
N SER A 177 10.40 11.80 16.17
CA SER A 177 9.08 12.07 16.74
C SER A 177 8.95 11.34 18.07
N THR A 178 9.11 12.10 19.15
CA THR A 178 8.51 11.76 20.44
C THR A 178 7.03 11.66 20.13
N ILE A 179 6.50 10.44 20.06
CA ILE A 179 5.07 10.23 20.06
C ILE A 179 4.60 10.93 21.33
N ILE A 180 3.91 12.07 21.18
CA ILE A 180 3.34 12.77 22.34
C ILE A 180 2.34 11.77 22.94
N PRO A 181 2.59 11.26 24.16
CA PRO A 181 1.65 10.36 24.80
C PRO A 181 0.49 11.24 25.29
N THR A 182 -0.47 11.53 24.42
CA THR A 182 -1.70 12.19 24.88
C THR A 182 -2.57 11.11 25.53
N THR A 183 -2.25 10.79 26.78
CA THR A 183 -3.13 10.03 27.67
C THR A 183 -3.88 11.02 28.54
N GLU A 184 -5.08 11.42 28.14
CA GLU A 184 -6.17 11.72 29.07
C GLU A 184 -7.47 11.25 28.40
N GLU A 185 -8.19 10.36 29.10
CA GLU A 185 -9.51 9.91 28.68
C GLU A 185 -10.48 11.08 28.74
N GLY A 186 -10.74 11.70 27.58
CA GLY A 186 -11.81 12.68 27.43
C GLY A 186 -11.42 13.95 26.67
N GLU A 187 -11.02 13.83 25.40
CA GLU A 187 -11.18 14.87 24.36
C GLU A 187 -10.69 14.35 22.98
N PRO A 188 -11.08 15.00 21.87
CA PRO A 188 -12.03 14.56 20.83
C PRO A 188 -11.77 13.21 20.14
N ILE A 189 -12.83 12.66 19.54
CA ILE A 189 -12.97 11.37 18.81
C ILE A 189 -11.93 11.16 17.68
N ASN A 190 -11.07 12.14 17.38
CA ASN A 190 -10.17 12.12 16.23
C ASN A 190 -8.69 11.85 16.58
N ASN A 191 -8.30 11.83 17.85
CA ASN A 191 -6.90 11.64 18.24
C ASN A 191 -6.53 10.15 18.38
N PRO A 192 -5.36 9.72 17.85
CA PRO A 192 -4.93 8.33 17.98
C PRO A 192 -4.76 7.95 19.45
N VAL A 193 -5.27 6.78 19.81
CA VAL A 193 -5.22 6.34 21.21
C VAL A 193 -4.02 5.43 21.40
N PHE A 194 -3.22 5.76 22.41
CA PHE A 194 -2.05 5.00 22.80
C PHE A 194 -2.37 4.12 24.00
N LYS A 195 -2.18 2.80 23.86
CA LYS A 195 -2.32 1.83 24.95
C LYS A 195 -1.30 0.71 24.77
N TYR A 196 -0.57 0.36 25.82
CA TYR A 196 0.44 -0.72 25.80
C TYR A 196 1.48 -0.60 24.67
N ASN A 197 2.03 0.60 24.43
CA ASN A 197 2.95 0.86 23.30
C ASN A 197 2.38 0.50 21.92
N GLU A 198 1.06 0.48 21.82
CA GLU A 198 0.34 0.38 20.57
C GLU A 198 -0.48 1.65 20.35
N ALA A 199 -0.50 2.09 19.11
CA ALA A 199 -1.24 3.25 18.67
C ALA A 199 -2.39 2.78 17.78
N PHE A 200 -3.61 3.22 18.06
CA PHE A 200 -4.82 2.81 17.36
C PHE A 200 -5.56 3.99 16.75
N ILE A 201 -6.17 3.77 15.59
CA ILE A 201 -7.12 4.75 15.04
C ILE A 201 -8.39 4.75 15.90
N PRO A 202 -9.01 5.91 16.16
CA PRO A 202 -10.18 5.99 17.05
C PRO A 202 -11.36 5.11 16.61
N THR A 203 -11.51 4.93 15.30
CA THR A 203 -12.59 4.14 14.72
C THR A 203 -12.40 2.63 14.85
N LEU A 204 -11.23 2.16 15.28
CA LEU A 204 -10.94 0.74 15.39
C LEU A 204 -11.40 0.20 16.74
N PHE A 205 -12.28 -0.80 16.69
CA PHE A 205 -12.69 -1.56 17.88
C PHE A 205 -11.49 -2.31 18.48
N ARG A 206 -11.36 -2.27 19.81
CA ARG A 206 -10.26 -2.91 20.53
C ARG A 206 -10.74 -4.19 21.19
N PHE A 207 -9.81 -5.11 21.45
CA PHE A 207 -10.17 -6.34 22.15
C PHE A 207 -10.64 -6.08 23.60
N ASP A 208 -10.09 -5.05 24.24
CA ASP A 208 -10.46 -4.66 25.61
C ASP A 208 -11.74 -3.81 25.69
N SER A 209 -12.20 -3.23 24.58
CA SER A 209 -13.40 -2.37 24.62
C SER A 209 -14.65 -3.22 24.86
N PRO A 210 -15.64 -2.71 25.61
CA PRO A 210 -16.90 -3.41 25.81
C PRO A 210 -17.54 -3.73 24.46
N SER A 211 -18.29 -4.83 24.39
CA SER A 211 -18.99 -5.23 23.17
C SER A 211 -19.90 -4.11 22.66
N ILE A 212 -19.98 -3.98 21.33
CA ILE A 212 -20.81 -2.94 20.71
C ILE A 212 -22.28 -3.29 20.95
N VAL A 213 -22.97 -2.46 21.75
CA VAL A 213 -24.42 -2.54 21.96
C VAL A 213 -25.07 -1.44 21.14
N PHE A 214 -25.86 -1.82 20.14
CA PHE A 214 -26.62 -0.87 19.34
C PHE A 214 -27.90 -0.47 20.08
N THR A 215 -27.92 0.72 20.69
CA THR A 215 -29.13 1.36 21.21
C THR A 215 -29.97 1.97 20.09
N GLU A 216 -31.25 2.26 20.36
CA GLU A 216 -32.21 2.82 19.39
C GLU A 216 -31.72 4.14 18.76
N GLU A 217 -30.86 4.88 19.47
CA GLU A 217 -30.26 6.13 19.00
C GLU A 217 -29.33 5.95 17.79
N HIS A 218 -28.65 4.80 17.68
CA HIS A 218 -27.81 4.45 16.54
C HIS A 218 -28.63 4.00 15.31
N GLY A 219 -29.92 3.72 15.50
CA GLY A 219 -30.84 3.18 14.49
C GLY A 219 -31.41 4.20 13.51
N LYS A 220 -31.00 5.48 13.55
CA LYS A 220 -31.41 6.46 12.53
C LYS A 220 -30.81 6.07 11.18
N LYS A 221 -31.54 5.25 10.41
CA LYS A 221 -31.32 5.06 8.98
C LYS A 221 -31.19 6.45 8.37
N GLY A 222 -30.02 6.79 7.83
CA GLY A 222 -29.85 8.00 7.03
C GLY A 222 -30.99 8.06 6.02
N SER A 223 -31.58 9.25 5.84
CA SER A 223 -32.79 9.44 5.05
C SER A 223 -32.70 8.63 3.76
N ALA A 224 -33.53 7.58 3.66
CA ALA A 224 -33.56 6.76 2.47
C ALA A 224 -33.85 7.70 1.30
N ARG A 225 -32.97 7.69 0.30
CA ARG A 225 -33.15 8.49 -0.91
C ARG A 225 -34.52 8.09 -1.49
N ASP A 226 -35.50 9.00 -1.42
CA ASP A 226 -36.86 8.77 -1.90
C ASP A 226 -36.82 8.36 -3.38
N LYS A 227 -36.91 7.05 -3.67
CA LYS A 227 -36.88 6.51 -5.04
C LYS A 227 -38.18 6.80 -5.80
N THR A 228 -39.20 7.32 -5.11
CA THR A 228 -40.52 7.71 -5.62
C THR A 228 -40.54 9.06 -6.33
N LYS A 229 -39.54 9.93 -6.12
CA LYS A 229 -39.39 11.14 -6.94
C LYS A 229 -38.75 10.77 -8.28
N ALA A 230 -39.55 10.20 -9.17
CA ALA A 230 -39.22 10.19 -10.60
C ALA A 230 -38.89 11.62 -11.04
N LYS A 231 -37.80 11.81 -11.79
CA LYS A 231 -37.50 13.09 -12.42
C LYS A 231 -38.62 13.39 -13.42
N ILE A 232 -39.57 14.24 -13.05
CA ILE A 232 -40.50 14.84 -14.01
C ILE A 232 -39.63 15.64 -14.98
N ALA A 233 -39.55 15.19 -16.23
CA ALA A 233 -38.87 15.92 -17.28
C ALA A 233 -39.55 17.28 -17.43
N LYS A 234 -38.80 18.37 -17.20
CA LYS A 234 -39.28 19.72 -17.51
C LYS A 234 -39.39 19.83 -19.02
N VAL A 235 -40.61 19.71 -19.54
CA VAL A 235 -40.93 20.11 -20.91
C VAL A 235 -40.73 21.63 -20.97
N LYS A 236 -39.75 22.09 -21.76
CA LYS A 236 -39.62 23.51 -22.09
C LYS A 236 -40.77 23.90 -23.02
N LYS A 237 -41.53 24.92 -22.64
CA LYS A 237 -42.39 25.67 -23.58
C LYS A 237 -41.52 26.45 -24.55
#